data_AF-A0A9W5YZT6-F1
#
_entry.id   AF-A0A9W5YZT6-F1
#
_cell.length_a   1.000
_cell.length_b   1.000
_cell.length_c   1.000
_cell.angle_alpha   90.00
_cell.angle_beta   90.00
_cell.angle_gamma   90.00
#
_symmetry.space_group_name_H-M   'P 1'
#
loop_
_entity.id
_entity.type
_entity.pdbx_description
1 polymer ?
#
loop_
_entity_poly.entity_id
_entity_poly.type
_entity_poly.pdbx_seq_one_letter_code
_entity_poly.pdbx_strand_id
1 'polypeptide(L)'
;MRSLVLSSLLALTSALSVEDLYVSEAPSSPRPYILPHYENSHAVTIDSQLYRFTVTGPSSDYAFTLMSTNAPSSGSLGVLPHIHRTHYENFYAFKGRFQLWAQKGDGEQEARLLTQGDYGSVPRNTTHTFQILDPDTEMVGVIVPGGFEDLFYALGTNYTSGTDTPYVPGSSNSSSSSATGPDSSTISGLQKYDVYAQLDFTPRRDFENGTAPSDSGWHTESNTLGAAGTPYFIANNYGPKYLNSQYGAYQIVQPLVTATQAQDTNYTLSTIIMSRQPSNATAPTWTAGPAALEVLEGNVQVQIGEYPAARLEMGDVVFVPKGVTYRYWNEAAQAKVLYVSSGVDGVDSQLIKGGQKWEDPVWPKYF
;
A
#
# COMPACT_ATOMS: atom_id res chain seq x y z
N MET A 1 17.25 -64.61 -22.93
CA MET A 1 16.99 -63.74 -21.77
C MET A 1 17.40 -62.32 -22.16
N ARG A 2 16.43 -61.42 -22.35
CA ARG A 2 16.70 -60.00 -22.69
C ARG A 2 16.69 -59.20 -21.39
N SER A 3 17.83 -58.64 -21.00
CA SER A 3 17.91 -57.66 -19.92
C SER A 3 17.17 -56.40 -20.33
N LEU A 4 16.12 -56.04 -19.59
CA LEU A 4 15.61 -54.68 -19.54
C LEU A 4 16.54 -53.87 -18.62
N VAL A 5 17.23 -52.90 -19.19
CA VAL A 5 17.86 -51.82 -18.42
C VAL A 5 16.77 -50.78 -18.17
N LEU A 6 16.32 -50.64 -16.91
CA LEU A 6 15.52 -49.51 -16.48
C LEU A 6 16.46 -48.29 -16.38
N SER A 7 16.37 -47.38 -17.35
CA SER A 7 16.92 -46.03 -17.19
C SER A 7 15.97 -45.23 -16.30
N SER A 8 16.38 -45.01 -15.04
CA SER A 8 15.76 -44.02 -14.17
C SER A 8 16.05 -42.62 -14.72
N LEU A 9 15.04 -41.93 -15.25
CA LEU A 9 15.12 -40.49 -15.46
C LEU A 9 15.11 -39.80 -14.09
N LEU A 10 16.28 -39.34 -13.64
CA LEU A 10 16.34 -38.29 -12.62
C LEU A 10 15.81 -37.01 -13.28
N ALA A 11 14.63 -36.55 -12.87
CA ALA A 11 14.21 -35.18 -13.15
C ALA A 11 15.11 -34.27 -12.32
N LEU A 12 16.06 -33.60 -12.97
CA LEU A 12 16.81 -32.50 -12.36
C LEU A 12 15.82 -31.35 -12.14
N THR A 13 15.23 -31.26 -10.94
CA THR A 13 14.61 -30.02 -10.49
C THR A 13 15.72 -29.00 -10.29
N SER A 14 15.78 -27.97 -11.13
CA SER A 14 16.65 -26.82 -10.90
C SER A 14 16.33 -26.22 -9.54
N ALA A 15 17.35 -25.98 -8.71
CA ALA A 15 17.17 -25.26 -7.46
C ALA A 15 16.60 -23.86 -7.75
N LEU A 16 15.66 -23.39 -6.93
CA LEU A 16 15.12 -22.04 -7.03
C LEU A 16 16.23 -21.01 -6.78
N SER A 17 16.26 -19.96 -7.60
CA SER A 17 17.19 -18.84 -7.44
C SER A 17 16.49 -17.61 -6.84
N VAL A 18 17.25 -16.67 -6.30
CA VAL A 18 16.68 -15.40 -5.79
C VAL A 18 16.15 -14.57 -6.95
N GLU A 19 16.84 -14.62 -8.07
CA GLU A 19 16.53 -13.94 -9.32
C GLU A 19 15.15 -14.32 -9.85
N ASP A 20 14.71 -15.56 -9.62
CA ASP A 20 13.37 -16.03 -10.00
C ASP A 20 12.25 -15.29 -9.24
N LEU A 21 12.51 -14.68 -8.08
CA LEU A 21 11.52 -13.87 -7.35
C LEU A 21 11.35 -12.49 -7.98
N TYR A 22 12.40 -11.90 -8.55
CA TYR A 22 12.34 -10.54 -9.06
C TYR A 22 11.62 -10.50 -10.41
N VAL A 23 10.61 -9.65 -10.50
CA VAL A 23 9.79 -9.46 -11.71
C VAL A 23 9.72 -7.97 -12.06
N SER A 24 9.60 -7.66 -13.35
CA SER A 24 9.36 -6.29 -13.84
C SER A 24 7.86 -5.97 -13.97
N GLU A 25 7.00 -6.98 -13.84
CA GLU A 25 5.56 -6.89 -14.02
C GLU A 25 4.86 -7.79 -12.99
N ALA A 26 3.79 -7.29 -12.37
CA ALA A 26 2.96 -8.09 -11.49
C ALA A 26 2.42 -9.32 -12.26
N PRO A 27 2.62 -10.56 -11.77
CA PRO A 27 2.23 -11.76 -12.47
C PRO A 27 0.72 -11.85 -12.73
N SER A 28 0.31 -12.55 -13.78
CA SER A 28 -1.10 -12.77 -14.13
C SER A 28 -1.81 -13.85 -13.29
N SER A 29 -1.13 -14.42 -12.30
CA SER A 29 -1.69 -15.39 -11.35
C SER A 29 -0.87 -15.40 -10.05
N PRO A 30 -1.43 -15.87 -8.93
CA PRO A 30 -0.74 -15.87 -7.64
C PRO A 30 0.53 -16.73 -7.62
N ARG A 31 1.66 -16.10 -7.34
CA ARG A 31 2.96 -16.73 -7.05
C ARG A 31 3.81 -15.81 -6.17
N PRO A 32 4.82 -16.30 -5.46
CA PRO A 32 5.81 -15.43 -4.81
C PRO A 32 6.53 -14.55 -5.82
N TYR A 33 6.67 -13.26 -5.53
CA TYR A 33 7.51 -12.35 -6.29
C TYR A 33 7.93 -11.12 -5.48
N ILE A 34 8.97 -10.45 -5.97
CA ILE A 34 9.47 -9.15 -5.54
C ILE A 34 9.44 -8.24 -6.77
N LEU A 35 8.96 -7.03 -6.58
CA LEU A 35 8.84 -6.01 -7.61
C LEU A 35 9.59 -4.76 -7.14
N PRO A 36 10.77 -4.49 -7.73
CA PRO A 36 11.58 -3.34 -7.36
C PRO A 36 10.85 -1.99 -7.51
N HIS A 37 11.26 -1.01 -6.72
CA HIS A 37 10.67 0.33 -6.78
C HIS A 37 10.80 0.94 -8.19
N TYR A 38 9.71 1.53 -8.67
CA TYR A 38 9.56 2.15 -10.01
C TYR A 38 9.61 1.23 -11.23
N GLU A 39 9.70 -0.10 -11.08
CA GLU A 39 9.45 -1.02 -12.19
C GLU A 39 8.13 -0.65 -12.89
N ASN A 40 8.11 -0.68 -14.23
CA ASN A 40 6.98 -0.18 -15.03
C ASN A 40 5.78 -1.13 -15.04
N SER A 41 5.56 -1.86 -13.93
CA SER A 41 4.52 -2.86 -13.76
C SER A 41 3.14 -2.30 -14.08
N HIS A 42 2.60 -2.71 -15.23
CA HIS A 42 1.34 -2.29 -15.81
C HIS A 42 1.16 -0.76 -15.82
N ALA A 43 2.25 -0.02 -16.03
CA ALA A 43 2.26 1.42 -15.82
C ALA A 43 1.37 2.17 -16.81
N VAL A 44 0.60 3.13 -16.31
CA VAL A 44 -0.24 4.02 -17.13
C VAL A 44 -0.15 5.46 -16.67
N THR A 45 -0.22 6.41 -17.61
CA THR A 45 -0.37 7.83 -17.28
C THR A 45 -1.83 8.26 -17.41
N ILE A 46 -2.30 9.06 -16.45
CA ILE A 46 -3.51 9.88 -16.58
C ILE A 46 -3.07 11.32 -16.38
N ASP A 47 -3.02 12.07 -17.47
CA ASP A 47 -2.37 13.38 -17.52
C ASP A 47 -0.92 13.28 -16.98
N SER A 48 -0.52 14.12 -16.01
CA SER A 48 0.82 14.08 -15.40
C SER A 48 0.99 13.06 -14.26
N GLN A 49 -0.05 12.29 -13.93
CA GLN A 49 0.01 11.25 -12.89
C GLN A 49 0.46 9.93 -13.52
N LEU A 50 1.57 9.36 -13.02
CA LEU A 50 2.05 8.04 -13.41
C LEU A 50 1.66 7.02 -12.35
N TYR A 51 0.87 6.03 -12.76
CA TYR A 51 0.40 4.92 -11.94
C TYR A 51 1.21 3.65 -12.22
N ARG A 52 1.59 2.92 -11.18
CA ARG A 52 2.22 1.59 -11.26
C ARG A 52 1.46 0.62 -10.36
N PHE A 53 1.29 -0.62 -10.80
CA PHE A 53 0.50 -1.63 -10.09
C PHE A 53 1.42 -2.76 -9.65
N THR A 54 1.85 -2.72 -8.40
CA THR A 54 2.84 -3.67 -7.85
C THR A 54 2.17 -4.95 -7.35
N VAL A 55 0.89 -4.88 -6.97
CA VAL A 55 0.01 -6.03 -6.73
C VAL A 55 -1.33 -5.76 -7.43
N THR A 56 -1.79 -6.70 -8.25
CA THR A 56 -3.02 -6.60 -9.03
C THR A 56 -4.06 -7.62 -8.54
N GLY A 57 -5.30 -7.51 -9.02
CA GLY A 57 -6.30 -8.56 -8.85
C GLY A 57 -5.79 -9.92 -9.31
N PRO A 58 -5.33 -10.10 -10.56
CA PRO A 58 -4.76 -11.36 -11.01
C PRO A 58 -3.57 -11.87 -10.18
N SER A 59 -2.65 -10.98 -9.76
CA SER A 59 -1.48 -11.42 -8.97
C SER A 59 -1.85 -11.81 -7.53
N SER A 60 -2.92 -11.24 -6.98
CA SER A 60 -3.37 -11.45 -5.60
C SER A 60 -4.54 -12.41 -5.42
N ASP A 61 -5.06 -13.01 -6.50
CA ASP A 61 -6.34 -13.74 -6.50
C ASP A 61 -7.51 -12.85 -6.06
N TYR A 62 -7.51 -11.60 -6.54
CA TYR A 62 -8.48 -10.56 -6.26
C TYR A 62 -8.59 -10.17 -4.77
N ALA A 63 -7.55 -10.48 -3.98
CA ALA A 63 -7.51 -10.13 -2.56
C ALA A 63 -7.40 -8.62 -2.34
N PHE A 64 -6.47 -7.96 -3.03
CA PHE A 64 -6.26 -6.51 -2.95
C PHE A 64 -5.38 -6.03 -4.12
N THR A 65 -5.48 -4.74 -4.42
CA THR A 65 -4.57 -4.03 -5.31
C THR A 65 -3.63 -3.17 -4.46
N LEU A 66 -2.33 -3.20 -4.77
CA LEU A 66 -1.32 -2.29 -4.22
C LEU A 66 -0.70 -1.54 -5.40
N MET A 67 -0.75 -0.22 -5.34
CA MET A 67 -0.36 0.66 -6.43
C MET A 67 0.37 1.88 -5.91
N SER A 68 1.28 2.43 -6.71
CA SER A 68 1.90 3.73 -6.46
C SER A 68 1.48 4.73 -7.53
N THR A 69 1.32 5.98 -7.12
CA THR A 69 1.02 7.12 -7.98
C THR A 69 2.07 8.19 -7.75
N ASN A 70 2.89 8.46 -8.76
CA ASN A 70 3.86 9.53 -8.75
C ASN A 70 3.35 10.69 -9.62
N ALA A 71 3.42 11.91 -9.11
CA ALA A 71 2.92 13.08 -9.83
C ALA A 71 3.63 14.37 -9.40
N PRO A 72 3.71 15.36 -10.31
CA PRO A 72 4.10 16.72 -9.95
C PRO A 72 2.95 17.46 -9.25
N SER A 73 3.26 18.62 -8.66
CA SER A 73 2.28 19.52 -8.05
C SER A 73 1.19 19.95 -9.04
N SER A 74 -0.05 20.12 -8.56
CA SER A 74 -1.19 20.55 -9.38
C SER A 74 -2.02 21.62 -8.68
N GLY A 75 -2.43 22.63 -9.45
CA GLY A 75 -3.42 23.62 -9.00
C GLY A 75 -4.86 23.10 -8.98
N SER A 76 -5.08 21.90 -9.53
CA SER A 76 -6.39 21.27 -9.70
C SER A 76 -6.47 19.96 -8.90
N LEU A 77 -7.70 19.45 -8.69
CA LEU A 77 -7.91 18.13 -8.09
C LEU A 77 -7.31 17.02 -8.98
N GLY A 78 -6.71 16.03 -8.34
CA GLY A 78 -6.17 14.82 -8.98
C GLY A 78 -7.24 13.91 -9.57
N VAL A 79 -8.46 13.98 -9.04
CA VAL A 79 -9.65 13.28 -9.53
C VAL A 79 -10.91 14.04 -9.11
N LEU A 80 -11.96 14.05 -9.92
CA LEU A 80 -13.23 14.63 -9.49
C LEU A 80 -13.81 13.83 -8.30
N PRO A 81 -14.57 14.48 -7.40
CA PRO A 81 -15.16 13.79 -6.25
C PRO A 81 -16.05 12.63 -6.66
N HIS A 82 -15.90 11.49 -5.98
CA HIS A 82 -16.63 10.27 -6.28
C HIS A 82 -16.72 9.34 -5.07
N ILE A 83 -17.48 8.25 -5.21
CA ILE A 83 -17.54 7.14 -4.26
C ILE A 83 -17.26 5.80 -4.95
N HIS A 84 -16.84 4.83 -4.14
CA HIS A 84 -16.84 3.40 -4.44
C HIS A 84 -17.88 2.70 -3.60
N ARG A 85 -18.69 1.80 -4.18
CA ARG A 85 -19.70 1.04 -3.42
C ARG A 85 -19.19 -0.32 -2.97
N THR A 86 -18.24 -0.89 -3.71
CA THR A 86 -17.70 -2.23 -3.46
C THR A 86 -16.24 -2.21 -3.02
N HIS A 87 -15.49 -1.14 -3.27
CA HIS A 87 -14.08 -1.02 -2.88
C HIS A 87 -13.87 -0.15 -1.63
N TYR A 88 -12.95 -0.58 -0.77
CA TYR A 88 -12.36 0.21 0.30
C TYR A 88 -11.02 0.74 -0.20
N GLU A 89 -10.82 2.05 -0.16
CA GLU A 89 -9.55 2.67 -0.52
C GLU A 89 -8.74 3.17 0.68
N ASN A 90 -7.44 3.07 0.54
CA ASN A 90 -6.45 3.42 1.56
C ASN A 90 -5.38 4.27 0.89
N PHE A 91 -5.14 5.45 1.45
CA PHE A 91 -4.17 6.42 0.94
C PHE A 91 -3.01 6.51 1.91
N TYR A 92 -1.79 6.28 1.43
CA TYR A 92 -0.58 6.41 2.22
C TYR A 92 0.40 7.33 1.52
N ALA A 93 0.93 8.33 2.23
CA ALA A 93 1.91 9.26 1.68
C ALA A 93 3.32 8.68 1.81
N PHE A 94 3.88 8.18 0.71
CA PHE A 94 5.23 7.62 0.69
C PHE A 94 6.30 8.72 0.71
N LYS A 95 6.09 9.80 -0.05
CA LYS A 95 6.89 11.04 -0.02
C LYS A 95 6.11 12.21 -0.60
N GLY A 96 6.63 13.42 -0.43
CA GLY A 96 5.97 14.66 -0.86
C GLY A 96 4.70 14.93 -0.06
N ARG A 97 3.74 15.62 -0.67
CA ARG A 97 2.51 16.06 -0.01
C ARG A 97 1.31 16.08 -0.94
N PHE A 98 0.18 15.59 -0.45
CA PHE A 98 -1.12 15.74 -1.09
C PHE A 98 -2.21 16.00 -0.05
N GLN A 99 -3.25 16.70 -0.47
CA GLN A 99 -4.46 16.85 0.32
C GLN A 99 -5.44 15.74 -0.02
N LEU A 100 -6.16 15.25 0.99
CA LEU A 100 -7.24 14.27 0.86
C LEU A 100 -8.47 14.81 1.56
N TRP A 101 -9.61 14.79 0.86
CA TRP A 101 -10.92 15.11 1.41
C TRP A 101 -11.75 13.85 1.48
N ALA A 102 -12.51 13.68 2.56
CA ALA A 102 -13.44 12.57 2.72
C ALA A 102 -14.71 13.00 3.47
N GLN A 103 -15.87 12.51 3.05
CA GLN A 103 -17.15 12.74 3.71
C GLN A 103 -18.04 11.51 3.61
N LYS A 104 -18.62 11.11 4.75
CA LYS A 104 -19.58 10.01 4.81
C LYS A 104 -21.01 10.54 4.83
N GLY A 105 -21.78 10.28 3.78
CA GLY A 105 -23.17 10.72 3.71
C GLY A 105 -23.30 12.24 3.90
N ASP A 106 -24.12 12.66 4.86
CA ASP A 106 -24.32 14.04 5.29
C ASP A 106 -23.47 14.46 6.51
N GLY A 107 -22.53 13.60 6.93
CA GLY A 107 -21.59 13.89 8.01
C GLY A 107 -20.64 15.04 7.68
N GLU A 108 -19.83 15.47 8.64
CA GLU A 108 -18.85 16.53 8.40
C GLU A 108 -17.82 16.09 7.35
N GLN A 109 -17.52 16.99 6.40
CA GLN A 109 -16.44 16.79 5.44
C GLN A 109 -15.11 17.05 6.15
N GLU A 110 -14.27 16.03 6.21
CA GLU A 110 -12.93 16.14 6.74
C GLU A 110 -11.91 16.28 5.61
N ALA A 111 -10.83 16.99 5.90
CA ALA A 111 -9.72 17.16 4.99
C ALA A 111 -8.40 17.17 5.74
N ARG A 112 -7.38 16.49 5.21
CA ARG A 112 -6.02 16.46 5.75
C ARG A 112 -5.00 16.70 4.65
N LEU A 113 -3.93 17.42 5.00
CA LEU A 113 -2.69 17.49 4.24
C LEU A 113 -1.82 16.33 4.70
N LEU A 114 -1.69 15.30 3.87
CA LEU A 114 -0.85 14.15 4.12
C LEU A 114 0.58 14.46 3.70
N THR A 115 1.51 14.13 4.57
CA THR A 115 2.97 14.20 4.42
C THR A 115 3.57 12.81 4.63
N GLN A 116 4.88 12.65 4.44
CA GLN A 116 5.52 11.33 4.51
C GLN A 116 5.14 10.52 5.78
N GLY A 117 4.52 9.37 5.52
CA GLY A 117 4.08 8.40 6.51
C GLY A 117 2.66 8.60 7.04
N ASP A 118 1.95 9.62 6.58
CA ASP A 118 0.56 9.86 6.92
C ASP A 118 -0.37 8.92 6.14
N TYR A 119 -1.50 8.60 6.77
CA TYR A 119 -2.49 7.66 6.26
C TYR A 119 -3.90 8.27 6.25
N GLY A 120 -4.67 7.97 5.21
CA GLY A 120 -6.10 8.26 5.08
C GLY A 120 -6.91 7.01 4.73
N SER A 121 -7.98 6.79 5.48
CA SER A 121 -8.91 5.66 5.29
C SER A 121 -10.18 6.13 4.61
N VAL A 122 -10.55 5.50 3.48
CA VAL A 122 -11.75 5.83 2.73
C VAL A 122 -12.61 4.56 2.56
N PRO A 123 -13.51 4.26 3.52
CA PRO A 123 -14.41 3.13 3.41
C PRO A 123 -15.39 3.28 2.23
N ARG A 124 -15.99 2.15 1.81
CA ARG A 124 -17.11 2.13 0.84
C ARG A 124 -18.17 3.17 1.13
N ASN A 125 -18.73 3.77 0.08
CA ASN A 125 -19.74 4.83 0.12
C ASN A 125 -19.27 6.08 0.88
N THR A 126 -18.04 6.51 0.64
CA THR A 126 -17.46 7.74 1.20
C THR A 126 -17.00 8.64 0.05
N THR A 127 -17.55 9.84 -0.02
CA THR A 127 -17.18 10.82 -1.04
C THR A 127 -15.78 11.30 -0.77
N HIS A 128 -14.89 11.21 -1.75
CA HIS A 128 -13.51 11.63 -1.58
C HIS A 128 -12.91 12.17 -2.87
N THR A 129 -11.80 12.88 -2.72
CA THR A 129 -10.92 13.38 -3.80
C THR A 129 -9.56 13.73 -3.19
N PHE A 130 -8.52 13.87 -4.02
CA PHE A 130 -7.20 14.31 -3.59
C PHE A 130 -6.63 15.40 -4.49
N GLN A 131 -5.59 16.08 -4.01
CA GLN A 131 -4.83 17.07 -4.77
C GLN A 131 -3.35 17.01 -4.44
N ILE A 132 -2.50 16.87 -5.46
CA ILE A 132 -1.04 16.80 -5.33
C ILE A 132 -0.47 18.21 -5.14
N LEU A 133 0.36 18.41 -4.10
CA LEU A 133 0.90 19.72 -3.76
C LEU A 133 2.40 19.87 -4.00
N ASP A 134 3.20 18.83 -3.71
CA ASP A 134 4.66 18.92 -3.86
C ASP A 134 5.14 18.35 -5.20
N PRO A 135 6.25 18.87 -5.77
CA PRO A 135 6.77 18.42 -7.07
C PRO A 135 7.23 16.96 -7.16
N ASP A 136 7.57 16.34 -6.03
CA ASP A 136 7.96 14.93 -5.95
C ASP A 136 7.07 14.22 -4.91
N THR A 137 5.81 14.00 -5.31
CA THR A 137 4.83 13.31 -4.48
C THR A 137 4.66 11.87 -4.95
N GLU A 138 4.64 10.95 -3.99
CA GLU A 138 4.27 9.56 -4.21
C GLU A 138 3.21 9.13 -3.21
N MET A 139 2.10 8.67 -3.76
CA MET A 139 0.93 8.18 -3.04
C MET A 139 0.82 6.67 -3.27
N VAL A 140 0.82 5.90 -2.20
CA VAL A 140 0.55 4.47 -2.23
C VAL A 140 -0.94 4.25 -1.97
N GLY A 141 -1.59 3.56 -2.90
CA GLY A 141 -2.97 3.11 -2.82
C GLY A 141 -3.04 1.63 -2.45
N VAL A 142 -3.81 1.29 -1.42
CA VAL A 142 -4.24 -0.09 -1.16
C VAL A 142 -5.75 -0.18 -1.33
N ILE A 143 -6.22 -1.01 -2.24
CA ILE A 143 -7.64 -1.08 -2.62
C ILE A 143 -8.13 -2.51 -2.42
N VAL A 144 -9.25 -2.67 -1.72
CA VAL A 144 -9.80 -3.98 -1.36
C VAL A 144 -11.28 -4.06 -1.76
N PRO A 145 -11.72 -5.07 -2.53
CA PRO A 145 -10.93 -6.18 -3.09
C PRO A 145 -10.00 -5.74 -4.23
N GLY A 146 -9.18 -6.66 -4.74
CA GLY A 146 -8.30 -6.41 -5.88
C GLY A 146 -9.05 -6.42 -7.22
N GLY A 147 -8.43 -5.88 -8.27
CA GLY A 147 -9.01 -5.78 -9.62
C GLY A 147 -9.51 -4.39 -9.98
N PHE A 148 -9.45 -3.43 -9.05
CA PHE A 148 -9.86 -2.05 -9.30
C PHE A 148 -8.95 -1.34 -10.34
N GLU A 149 -7.72 -1.83 -10.55
CA GLU A 149 -6.77 -1.31 -11.53
C GLU A 149 -7.31 -1.25 -12.97
N ASP A 150 -8.31 -2.07 -13.31
CA ASP A 150 -9.00 -2.05 -14.62
C ASP A 150 -9.56 -0.66 -14.97
N LEU A 151 -9.94 0.14 -13.97
CA LEU A 151 -10.32 1.54 -14.14
C LEU A 151 -9.19 2.34 -14.80
N PHE A 152 -7.99 2.22 -14.26
CA PHE A 152 -6.83 3.00 -14.69
C PHE A 152 -6.34 2.54 -16.06
N TYR A 153 -6.42 1.24 -16.37
CA TYR A 153 -6.15 0.73 -17.71
C TYR A 153 -7.12 1.27 -18.76
N ALA A 154 -8.38 1.51 -18.37
CA ALA A 154 -9.40 2.04 -19.26
C ALA A 154 -9.28 3.55 -19.49
N LEU A 155 -8.80 4.31 -18.49
CA LEU A 155 -8.65 5.76 -18.55
C LEU A 155 -7.29 6.21 -19.04
N GLY A 156 -6.24 5.48 -18.65
CA GLY A 156 -4.86 5.87 -18.82
C GLY A 156 -4.30 5.52 -20.19
N THR A 157 -3.11 6.05 -20.46
CA THR A 157 -2.27 5.67 -21.59
C THR A 157 -1.14 4.79 -21.10
N ASN A 158 -0.95 3.62 -21.69
CA ASN A 158 0.16 2.73 -21.36
C ASN A 158 1.49 3.49 -21.40
N TYR A 159 2.29 3.31 -20.36
CA TYR A 159 3.57 3.98 -20.19
C TYR A 159 4.71 2.96 -20.17
N THR A 160 5.79 3.29 -20.87
CA THR A 160 7.04 2.55 -20.80
C THR A 160 8.19 3.51 -20.59
N SER A 161 9.16 3.11 -19.76
CA SER A 161 10.35 3.89 -19.49
C SER A 161 11.59 3.02 -19.70
N GLY A 162 12.64 3.59 -20.30
CA GLY A 162 13.97 2.97 -20.30
C GLY A 162 14.87 3.46 -19.16
N THR A 163 14.34 4.33 -18.30
CA THR A 163 15.10 5.00 -17.23
C THR A 163 14.37 4.99 -15.88
N ASP A 164 13.24 4.29 -15.79
CA ASP A 164 12.40 4.15 -14.59
C ASP A 164 12.15 5.48 -13.86
N THR A 165 11.91 6.54 -14.64
CA THR A 165 11.65 7.86 -14.06
C THR A 165 10.34 7.82 -13.25
N PRO A 166 10.29 8.45 -12.06
CA PRO A 166 9.11 8.36 -11.20
C PRO A 166 7.82 8.84 -11.86
N TYR A 167 7.87 9.90 -12.68
CA TYR A 167 6.77 10.37 -13.52
C TYR A 167 7.34 11.05 -14.76
N VAL A 168 6.52 11.28 -15.80
CA VAL A 168 6.95 11.95 -17.03
C VAL A 168 7.22 13.44 -16.76
N PRO A 169 8.47 13.94 -16.91
CA PRO A 169 8.74 15.36 -16.69
C PRO A 169 8.04 16.22 -17.76
N GLY A 170 7.24 17.19 -17.34
CA GLY A 170 6.52 18.11 -18.23
C GLY A 170 7.11 19.53 -18.21
N SER A 171 7.30 20.13 -19.39
CA SER A 171 7.65 21.55 -19.55
C SER A 171 6.41 22.43 -19.33
N SER A 172 6.59 23.54 -18.63
CA SER A 172 5.55 24.45 -18.09
C SER A 172 4.62 25.15 -19.11
N ASN A 173 4.53 24.69 -20.37
CA ASN A 173 3.88 25.41 -21.47
C ASN A 173 2.72 24.68 -22.16
N SER A 174 2.31 23.50 -21.68
CA SER A 174 1.02 22.92 -22.08
C SER A 174 0.08 22.87 -20.89
N SER A 175 -1.21 23.06 -21.15
CA SER A 175 -2.34 22.80 -20.26
C SER A 175 -2.44 21.33 -19.79
N SER A 176 -1.36 20.55 -19.89
CA SER A 176 -1.17 19.14 -19.51
C SER A 176 -0.10 18.99 -18.41
N SER A 177 0.09 20.05 -17.62
CA SER A 177 0.96 20.05 -16.43
C SER A 177 0.16 19.91 -15.14
N SER A 178 -1.16 19.82 -15.23
CA SER A 178 -2.03 19.56 -14.09
C SER A 178 -2.12 18.06 -13.85
N ALA A 179 -1.88 17.61 -12.62
CA ALA A 179 -2.29 16.28 -12.20
C ALA A 179 -3.82 16.32 -12.10
N THR A 180 -4.51 16.14 -13.23
CA THR A 180 -5.98 16.21 -13.33
C THR A 180 -6.55 14.87 -13.77
N GLY A 181 -7.61 14.46 -13.09
CA GLY A 181 -8.36 13.26 -13.44
C GLY A 181 -9.35 13.51 -14.60
N PRO A 182 -10.20 12.52 -14.92
CA PRO A 182 -11.18 12.64 -15.99
C PRO A 182 -12.20 13.76 -15.77
N ASP A 183 -12.75 14.31 -16.86
CA ASP A 183 -13.81 15.33 -16.81
C ASP A 183 -15.15 14.80 -16.29
N SER A 184 -16.11 15.71 -16.04
CA SER A 184 -17.40 15.38 -15.43
C SER A 184 -18.25 14.42 -16.27
N SER A 185 -18.18 14.52 -17.60
CA SER A 185 -18.88 13.62 -18.51
C SER A 185 -18.28 12.22 -18.45
N THR A 186 -16.95 12.14 -18.47
CA THR A 186 -16.20 10.89 -18.45
C THR A 186 -16.42 10.16 -17.13
N ILE A 187 -16.19 10.83 -15.98
CA ILE A 187 -16.32 10.19 -14.66
C ILE A 187 -17.74 9.69 -14.37
N SER A 188 -18.76 10.38 -14.88
CA SER A 188 -20.17 9.96 -14.73
C SER A 188 -20.48 8.64 -15.44
N GLY A 189 -19.67 8.25 -16.43
CA GLY A 189 -19.79 7.00 -17.18
C GLY A 189 -19.03 5.81 -16.58
N LEU A 190 -18.34 5.98 -15.43
CA LEU A 190 -17.41 4.98 -14.88
C LEU A 190 -18.04 4.04 -13.83
N GLN A 191 -19.37 4.03 -13.71
CA GLN A 191 -20.08 3.18 -12.72
C GLN A 191 -19.76 1.68 -12.88
N LYS A 192 -19.45 1.23 -14.10
CA LYS A 192 -19.04 -0.16 -14.38
C LYS A 192 -17.71 -0.55 -13.72
N TYR A 193 -16.89 0.43 -13.33
CA TYR A 193 -15.65 0.27 -12.57
C TYR A 193 -15.82 0.62 -11.09
N ASP A 194 -17.06 0.65 -10.58
CA ASP A 194 -17.37 1.07 -9.20
C ASP A 194 -17.01 2.53 -8.90
N VAL A 195 -17.04 3.42 -9.88
CA VAL A 195 -16.84 4.87 -9.69
C VAL A 195 -18.16 5.61 -9.89
N TYR A 196 -18.65 6.27 -8.84
CA TYR A 196 -19.88 7.05 -8.89
C TYR A 196 -19.61 8.51 -8.54
N ALA A 197 -19.64 9.36 -9.56
CA ALA A 197 -19.37 10.79 -9.45
C ALA A 197 -20.26 11.50 -8.42
N GLN A 198 -19.67 12.42 -7.67
CA GLN A 198 -20.34 13.29 -6.68
C GLN A 198 -20.11 14.75 -7.09
N LEU A 199 -20.69 15.17 -8.22
CA LEU A 199 -20.36 16.45 -8.86
C LEU A 199 -20.75 17.69 -8.05
N ASP A 200 -21.70 17.57 -7.12
CA ASP A 200 -22.12 18.64 -6.22
C ASP A 200 -21.22 18.76 -4.98
N PHE A 201 -20.29 17.83 -4.77
CA PHE A 201 -19.34 17.88 -3.67
C PHE A 201 -18.34 19.01 -3.90
N THR A 202 -18.30 19.96 -2.96
CA THR A 202 -17.33 21.04 -2.96
C THR A 202 -16.27 20.76 -1.89
N PRO A 203 -15.01 20.46 -2.25
CA PRO A 203 -13.95 20.26 -1.26
C PRO A 203 -13.72 21.56 -0.48
N ARG A 204 -13.84 21.51 0.85
CA ARG A 204 -13.55 22.64 1.73
C ARG A 204 -12.12 23.12 1.58
N ARG A 205 -11.90 24.42 1.71
CA ARG A 205 -10.61 25.09 1.46
C ARG A 205 -10.10 25.89 2.66
N ASP A 206 -10.79 25.78 3.78
CA ASP A 206 -10.52 26.40 5.08
C ASP A 206 -9.47 25.61 5.89
N PHE A 207 -8.41 25.15 5.22
CA PHE A 207 -7.32 24.45 5.90
C PHE A 207 -6.58 25.39 6.86
N GLU A 208 -6.44 24.95 8.11
CA GLU A 208 -5.55 25.55 9.09
C GLU A 208 -4.57 24.48 9.56
N ASN A 209 -3.27 24.77 9.53
CA ASN A 209 -2.20 23.83 9.94
C ASN A 209 -2.30 22.42 9.32
N GLY A 210 -2.72 22.33 8.06
CA GLY A 210 -2.80 21.07 7.33
C GLY A 210 -4.04 20.23 7.63
N THR A 211 -5.06 20.79 8.27
CA THR A 211 -6.33 20.10 8.50
C THR A 211 -7.56 21.00 8.37
N ALA A 212 -8.70 20.40 8.09
CA ALA A 212 -10.02 21.00 8.25
C ALA A 212 -11.04 19.90 8.65
N PRO A 213 -11.91 20.14 9.65
CA PRO A 213 -12.00 21.34 10.50
C PRO A 213 -10.76 21.56 11.39
N SER A 214 -10.56 22.80 11.86
CA SER A 214 -9.29 23.27 12.46
C SER A 214 -8.91 22.66 13.81
N ASP A 215 -9.79 21.87 14.43
CA ASP A 215 -9.64 21.28 15.76
C ASP A 215 -9.38 19.74 15.76
N SER A 216 -9.03 19.16 14.61
CA SER A 216 -8.87 17.71 14.48
C SER A 216 -7.60 17.07 15.10
N GLY A 217 -6.71 17.84 15.72
CA GLY A 217 -5.48 17.32 16.34
C GLY A 217 -4.43 16.75 15.37
N TRP A 218 -4.48 17.12 14.09
CA TRP A 218 -3.57 16.62 13.06
C TRP A 218 -2.10 16.99 13.33
N HIS A 219 -1.23 15.98 13.48
CA HIS A 219 0.18 16.14 13.91
C HIS A 219 0.40 16.82 15.26
N THR A 220 -0.64 16.94 16.10
CA THR A 220 -0.53 17.55 17.44
C THR A 220 -1.04 16.64 18.54
N GLU A 221 -1.92 15.70 18.23
CA GLU A 221 -2.56 14.79 19.18
C GLU A 221 -2.59 13.35 18.65
N SER A 222 -2.71 12.38 19.56
CA SER A 222 -2.85 10.97 19.18
C SER A 222 -4.11 10.75 18.36
N ASN A 223 -3.98 10.07 17.21
CA ASN A 223 -5.10 9.67 16.38
C ASN A 223 -5.57 8.26 16.78
N THR A 224 -6.85 7.99 16.51
CA THR A 224 -7.45 6.66 16.68
C THR A 224 -7.93 6.14 15.33
N LEU A 225 -8.05 4.82 15.20
CA LEU A 225 -8.76 4.27 14.05
C LEU A 225 -10.24 4.68 14.16
N GLY A 226 -10.85 5.00 13.03
CA GLY A 226 -12.24 5.42 12.97
C GLY A 226 -13.22 4.28 13.27
N ALA A 227 -14.49 4.66 13.43
CA ALA A 227 -15.58 3.69 13.48
C ALA A 227 -15.73 2.98 12.13
N ALA A 228 -16.42 1.83 12.13
CA ALA A 228 -16.65 1.10 10.90
C ALA A 228 -17.48 1.92 9.91
N GLY A 229 -17.00 2.01 8.66
CA GLY A 229 -17.69 2.74 7.58
C GLY A 229 -17.52 4.26 7.59
N THR A 230 -16.79 4.83 8.56
CA THR A 230 -16.46 6.27 8.61
C THR A 230 -15.03 6.51 8.13
N PRO A 231 -14.75 7.56 7.34
CA PRO A 231 -13.38 7.93 7.04
C PRO A 231 -12.64 8.38 8.30
N TYR A 232 -11.33 8.20 8.29
CA TYR A 232 -10.44 8.67 9.36
C TYR A 232 -9.01 8.80 8.82
N PHE A 233 -8.17 9.50 9.57
CA PHE A 233 -6.79 9.78 9.18
C PHE A 233 -5.86 9.51 10.36
N ILE A 234 -4.66 9.05 10.06
CA ILE A 234 -3.62 8.77 11.06
C ILE A 234 -2.33 9.44 10.60
N ALA A 235 -1.88 10.45 11.34
CA ALA A 235 -0.60 11.08 11.10
C ALA A 235 0.53 10.11 11.49
N ASN A 236 1.67 10.22 10.82
CA ASN A 236 2.81 9.32 11.00
C ASN A 236 3.21 9.25 12.48
N ASN A 237 3.15 8.04 13.06
CA ASN A 237 3.42 7.74 14.47
C ASN A 237 2.40 8.23 15.51
N TYR A 238 1.33 8.95 15.12
CA TYR A 238 0.30 9.44 16.03
C TYR A 238 -0.82 8.42 16.30
N GLY A 239 -0.91 7.34 15.52
CA GLY A 239 -1.86 6.25 15.75
C GLY A 239 -1.52 5.33 16.94
N PRO A 240 -2.40 4.38 17.30
CA PRO A 240 -2.10 3.35 18.29
C PRO A 240 -0.94 2.47 17.84
N LYS A 241 -0.17 1.94 18.79
CA LYS A 241 1.01 1.11 18.52
C LYS A 241 1.05 -0.09 19.47
N TYR A 242 1.62 -1.19 19.00
CA TYR A 242 1.77 -2.42 19.77
C TYR A 242 3.19 -2.96 19.63
N LEU A 243 3.86 -3.16 20.75
CA LEU A 243 5.21 -3.73 20.82
C LEU A 243 5.11 -5.24 20.98
N ASN A 244 5.74 -5.97 20.06
CA ASN A 244 6.01 -7.39 20.16
C ASN A 244 7.51 -7.64 20.36
N SER A 245 7.86 -8.49 21.31
CA SER A 245 9.24 -8.84 21.68
C SER A 245 9.51 -10.35 21.69
N GLN A 246 8.61 -11.16 21.12
CA GLN A 246 8.62 -12.61 21.28
C GLN A 246 9.73 -13.32 20.51
N TYR A 247 10.30 -12.68 19.49
CA TYR A 247 11.13 -13.35 18.49
C TYR A 247 12.60 -12.92 18.50
N GLY A 248 13.08 -12.50 19.68
CA GLY A 248 14.45 -12.01 19.86
C GLY A 248 14.75 -10.69 19.15
N ALA A 249 13.72 -10.05 18.57
CA ALA A 249 13.76 -8.73 17.98
C ALA A 249 12.49 -7.97 18.38
N TYR A 250 12.59 -6.64 18.40
CA TYR A 250 11.45 -5.78 18.63
C TYR A 250 10.73 -5.45 17.32
N GLN A 251 9.42 -5.58 17.36
CA GLN A 251 8.53 -5.20 16.26
C GLN A 251 7.43 -4.30 16.81
N ILE A 252 7.22 -3.14 16.22
CA ILE A 252 6.15 -2.21 16.59
C ILE A 252 5.16 -2.16 15.43
N VAL A 253 3.97 -2.69 15.68
CA VAL A 253 2.86 -2.65 14.71
C VAL A 253 2.05 -1.38 14.97
N GLN A 254 1.82 -0.59 13.92
CA GLN A 254 0.95 0.58 13.94
C GLN A 254 -0.25 0.27 13.03
N PRO A 255 -1.37 -0.26 13.58
CA PRO A 255 -2.51 -0.63 12.76
C PRO A 255 -3.13 0.60 12.08
N LEU A 256 -3.46 0.45 10.81
CA LEU A 256 -4.16 1.44 9.99
C LEU A 256 -5.60 0.97 9.71
N VAL A 257 -5.81 -0.34 9.51
CA VAL A 257 -7.12 -0.99 9.38
C VAL A 257 -7.11 -2.30 10.16
N THR A 258 -8.16 -2.55 10.96
CA THR A 258 -8.39 -3.83 11.62
C THR A 258 -9.69 -4.46 11.14
N ALA A 259 -10.00 -5.67 11.62
CA ALA A 259 -11.28 -6.34 11.38
C ALA A 259 -12.51 -5.45 11.70
N THR A 260 -12.37 -4.51 12.65
CA THR A 260 -13.44 -3.56 12.99
C THR A 260 -13.80 -2.66 11.81
N GLN A 261 -12.80 -2.06 11.15
CA GLN A 261 -13.01 -1.13 10.05
C GLN A 261 -13.25 -1.87 8.73
N ALA A 262 -12.52 -2.97 8.49
CA ALA A 262 -12.65 -3.77 7.27
C ALA A 262 -14.02 -4.45 7.15
N GLN A 263 -14.57 -4.97 8.25
CA GLN A 263 -15.81 -5.75 8.23
C GLN A 263 -15.73 -6.89 7.18
N ASP A 264 -16.68 -6.95 6.25
CA ASP A 264 -16.74 -7.98 5.21
C ASP A 264 -15.70 -7.83 4.10
N THR A 265 -14.99 -6.68 3.98
CA THR A 265 -13.84 -6.60 3.06
C THR A 265 -12.65 -7.43 3.54
N ASN A 266 -12.67 -7.86 4.80
CA ASN A 266 -11.84 -8.95 5.34
C ASN A 266 -10.33 -8.80 5.03
N TYR A 267 -9.73 -7.71 5.52
CA TYR A 267 -8.29 -7.46 5.42
C TYR A 267 -7.78 -6.69 6.65
N THR A 268 -6.46 -6.66 6.80
CA THR A 268 -5.75 -5.77 7.71
C THR A 268 -4.69 -4.96 6.97
N LEU A 269 -4.42 -3.77 7.48
CA LEU A 269 -3.40 -2.86 6.97
C LEU A 269 -2.69 -2.21 8.15
N SER A 270 -1.37 -2.18 8.12
CA SER A 270 -0.57 -1.59 9.18
C SER A 270 0.80 -1.17 8.67
N THR A 271 1.54 -0.41 9.47
CA THR A 271 2.98 -0.36 9.35
C THR A 271 3.63 -1.24 10.40
N ILE A 272 4.80 -1.82 10.07
CA ILE A 272 5.59 -2.63 11.00
C ILE A 272 7.00 -2.04 11.05
N ILE A 273 7.41 -1.54 12.22
CA ILE A 273 8.77 -1.06 12.51
C ILE A 273 9.55 -2.21 13.14
N MET A 274 10.76 -2.47 12.65
CA MET A 274 11.58 -3.62 13.05
C MET A 274 12.95 -3.16 13.56
N SER A 275 13.32 -3.61 14.77
CA SER A 275 14.70 -3.53 15.23
C SER A 275 15.58 -4.51 14.46
N ARG A 276 16.90 -4.38 14.62
CA ARG A 276 17.83 -5.42 14.19
C ARG A 276 17.46 -6.78 14.78
N GLN A 277 17.43 -7.80 13.95
CA GLN A 277 17.40 -9.21 14.35
C GLN A 277 18.81 -9.64 14.79
N PRO A 278 19.01 -10.05 16.05
CA PRO A 278 20.30 -10.55 16.52
C PRO A 278 20.73 -11.83 15.78
N SER A 279 22.03 -12.00 15.56
CA SER A 279 22.58 -13.17 14.86
C SER A 279 22.31 -14.51 15.55
N ASN A 280 22.02 -14.51 16.84
CA ASN A 280 21.67 -15.68 17.64
C ASN A 280 20.15 -15.95 17.71
N ALA A 281 19.32 -15.11 17.09
CA ALA A 281 17.87 -15.24 17.10
C ALA A 281 17.35 -15.48 15.68
N THR A 282 16.42 -16.43 15.52
CA THR A 282 15.80 -16.72 14.23
C THR A 282 14.49 -15.98 14.09
N ALA A 283 14.32 -15.28 12.97
CA ALA A 283 13.06 -14.63 12.64
C ALA A 283 11.94 -15.67 12.48
N PRO A 284 10.71 -15.37 12.95
CA PRO A 284 9.61 -16.29 12.92
C PRO A 284 9.14 -16.57 11.50
N THR A 285 8.67 -17.80 11.27
CA THR A 285 7.99 -18.18 10.03
C THR A 285 6.50 -17.98 10.17
N TRP A 286 5.92 -17.31 9.19
CA TRP A 286 4.52 -16.94 9.11
C TRP A 286 3.81 -17.69 8.00
N THR A 287 2.49 -17.81 8.13
CA THR A 287 1.59 -18.26 7.06
C THR A 287 0.26 -17.56 7.28
N ALA A 288 -0.27 -16.92 6.24
CA ALA A 288 -1.50 -16.13 6.30
C ALA A 288 -2.29 -16.25 4.98
N GLY A 289 -3.32 -15.42 4.82
CA GLY A 289 -3.89 -15.13 3.50
C GLY A 289 -2.87 -14.43 2.60
N PRO A 290 -3.24 -14.09 1.35
CA PRO A 290 -2.41 -13.24 0.50
C PRO A 290 -1.93 -12.01 1.29
N ALA A 291 -0.64 -11.69 1.18
CA ALA A 291 -0.04 -10.58 1.90
C ALA A 291 1.01 -9.88 1.03
N ALA A 292 1.18 -8.57 1.25
CA ALA A 292 2.24 -7.81 0.63
C ALA A 292 2.94 -6.91 1.65
N LEU A 293 4.23 -6.68 1.42
CA LEU A 293 5.06 -5.76 2.19
C LEU A 293 5.72 -4.78 1.23
N GLU A 294 5.58 -3.49 1.48
CA GLU A 294 6.33 -2.44 0.79
C GLU A 294 7.29 -1.79 1.79
N VAL A 295 8.58 -1.70 1.44
CA VAL A 295 9.58 -1.11 2.33
C VAL A 295 9.46 0.41 2.33
N LEU A 296 9.27 1.00 3.50
CA LEU A 296 9.12 2.44 3.69
C LEU A 296 10.41 3.12 4.17
N GLU A 297 11.22 2.41 4.95
CA GLU A 297 12.47 2.91 5.50
C GLU A 297 13.45 1.74 5.71
N GLY A 298 14.73 1.97 5.46
CA GLY A 298 15.78 0.98 5.66
C GLY A 298 15.73 -0.12 4.61
N ASN A 299 15.98 -1.36 5.04
CA ASN A 299 15.95 -2.54 4.19
C ASN A 299 15.44 -3.74 4.98
N VAL A 300 14.84 -4.68 4.26
CA VAL A 300 14.23 -5.87 4.86
C VAL A 300 14.73 -7.10 4.11
N GLN A 301 15.16 -8.10 4.87
CA GLN A 301 15.41 -9.41 4.31
C GLN A 301 14.10 -10.20 4.33
N VAL A 302 13.80 -10.92 3.26
CA VAL A 302 12.65 -11.80 3.17
C VAL A 302 13.07 -13.17 2.66
N GLN A 303 12.42 -14.22 3.16
CA GLN A 303 12.50 -15.54 2.57
C GLN A 303 11.08 -16.08 2.39
N ILE A 304 10.73 -16.50 1.17
CA ILE A 304 9.39 -16.94 0.80
C ILE A 304 9.47 -18.40 0.32
N GLY A 305 8.75 -19.30 0.99
CA GLY A 305 8.81 -20.73 0.72
C GLY A 305 10.24 -21.27 0.69
N GLU A 306 10.57 -21.98 -0.38
CA GLU A 306 11.88 -22.59 -0.63
C GLU A 306 12.87 -21.65 -1.35
N TYR A 307 12.47 -20.44 -1.72
CA TYR A 307 13.38 -19.48 -2.34
C TYR A 307 14.48 -19.08 -1.35
N PRO A 308 15.71 -18.79 -1.82
CA PRO A 308 16.72 -18.22 -0.96
C PRO A 308 16.32 -16.82 -0.49
N ALA A 309 16.98 -16.32 0.56
CA ALA A 309 16.68 -15.00 1.10
C ALA A 309 16.99 -13.89 0.10
N ALA A 310 16.09 -12.93 -0.01
CA ALA A 310 16.21 -11.75 -0.84
C ALA A 310 16.23 -10.50 0.04
N ARG A 311 16.93 -9.46 -0.45
CA ARG A 311 17.05 -8.17 0.23
C ARG A 311 16.18 -7.15 -0.51
N LEU A 312 15.28 -6.52 0.22
CA LEU A 312 14.43 -5.44 -0.27
C LEU A 312 14.97 -4.09 0.21
N GLU A 313 15.01 -3.14 -0.69
CA GLU A 313 15.32 -1.73 -0.42
C GLU A 313 14.03 -0.90 -0.38
N MET A 314 14.14 0.36 0.02
CA MET A 314 13.00 1.29 0.09
C MET A 314 12.21 1.35 -1.23
N GLY A 315 10.89 1.16 -1.13
CA GLY A 315 9.93 1.15 -2.24
C GLY A 315 9.75 -0.21 -2.92
N ASP A 316 10.61 -1.20 -2.63
CA ASP A 316 10.42 -2.55 -3.14
C ASP A 316 9.18 -3.20 -2.50
N VAL A 317 8.43 -3.92 -3.31
CA VAL A 317 7.24 -4.66 -2.90
C VAL A 317 7.50 -6.16 -2.99
N VAL A 318 7.20 -6.90 -1.92
CA VAL A 318 7.11 -8.36 -1.95
C VAL A 318 5.65 -8.79 -1.83
N PHE A 319 5.26 -9.77 -2.63
CA PHE A 319 3.97 -10.43 -2.52
C PHE A 319 4.13 -11.91 -2.15
N VAL A 320 3.32 -12.35 -1.18
CA VAL A 320 3.25 -13.73 -0.70
C VAL A 320 1.83 -14.26 -0.91
N PRO A 321 1.63 -15.31 -1.73
CA PRO A 321 0.33 -15.93 -1.91
C PRO A 321 -0.20 -16.61 -0.65
N LYS A 322 -1.51 -16.85 -0.63
CA LYS A 322 -2.19 -17.62 0.42
C LYS A 322 -1.47 -18.95 0.71
N GLY A 323 -1.23 -19.22 1.99
CA GLY A 323 -0.71 -20.52 2.43
C GLY A 323 0.78 -20.75 2.16
N VAL A 324 1.48 -19.82 1.49
CA VAL A 324 2.93 -19.88 1.34
C VAL A 324 3.58 -19.37 2.63
N THR A 325 4.49 -20.16 3.18
CA THR A 325 5.26 -19.77 4.36
C THR A 325 6.26 -18.68 4.02
N TYR A 326 6.46 -17.70 4.89
CA TYR A 326 7.52 -16.70 4.70
C TYR A 326 8.05 -16.20 6.03
N ARG A 327 9.25 -15.63 6.01
CA ARG A 327 9.82 -14.90 7.14
C ARG A 327 10.44 -13.61 6.63
N TYR A 328 10.47 -12.60 7.49
CA TYR A 328 11.15 -11.35 7.22
C TYR A 328 11.93 -10.91 8.46
N TRP A 329 13.01 -10.18 8.25
CA TRP A 329 13.82 -9.62 9.32
C TRP A 329 14.59 -8.39 8.87
N ASN A 330 15.09 -7.63 9.83
CA ASN A 330 15.95 -6.48 9.58
C ASN A 330 17.37 -6.78 10.09
N GLU A 331 18.39 -6.49 9.28
CA GLU A 331 19.80 -6.60 9.66
C GLU A 331 20.44 -5.24 9.96
N ALA A 332 19.80 -4.15 9.50
CA ALA A 332 20.20 -2.78 9.77
C ALA A 332 19.78 -2.35 11.20
N ALA A 333 19.90 -1.06 11.51
CA ALA A 333 19.46 -0.53 12.80
C ALA A 333 17.93 -0.53 12.93
N GLN A 334 17.26 -0.14 11.85
CA GLN A 334 15.81 0.01 11.75
C GLN A 334 15.37 -0.33 10.32
N ALA A 335 14.17 -0.88 10.21
CA ALA A 335 13.41 -0.92 8.97
C ALA A 335 11.93 -0.66 9.27
N LYS A 336 11.19 -0.11 8.31
CA LYS A 336 9.74 0.08 8.39
C LYS A 336 9.11 -0.40 7.09
N VAL A 337 7.99 -1.10 7.18
CA VAL A 337 7.20 -1.56 6.03
C VAL A 337 5.75 -1.14 6.15
N LEU A 338 5.07 -0.93 5.02
CA LEU A 338 3.62 -0.99 4.91
C LEU A 338 3.25 -2.46 4.69
N TYR A 339 2.33 -2.99 5.47
CA TYR A 339 1.92 -4.39 5.46
C TYR A 339 0.41 -4.48 5.21
N VAL A 340 0.01 -5.20 4.17
CA VAL A 340 -1.39 -5.56 3.91
C VAL A 340 -1.54 -7.08 3.91
N SER A 341 -2.64 -7.56 4.49
CA SER A 341 -3.00 -8.98 4.45
C SER A 341 -4.49 -9.17 4.27
N SER A 342 -4.88 -10.12 3.43
CA SER A 342 -6.25 -10.60 3.35
C SER A 342 -6.54 -11.59 4.48
N GLY A 343 -7.71 -11.45 5.11
CA GLY A 343 -8.08 -12.11 6.35
C GLY A 343 -7.86 -11.23 7.58
N VAL A 344 -8.27 -11.74 8.74
CA VAL A 344 -8.15 -11.06 10.04
C VAL A 344 -6.96 -11.55 10.89
N ASP A 345 -6.23 -12.54 10.39
CA ASP A 345 -5.13 -13.20 11.08
C ASP A 345 -3.80 -13.02 10.33
N GLY A 346 -3.64 -11.86 9.66
CA GLY A 346 -2.36 -11.42 9.09
C GLY A 346 -1.25 -11.33 10.16
N VAL A 347 0.00 -11.20 9.71
CA VAL A 347 1.16 -11.15 10.64
C VAL A 347 1.07 -9.98 11.60
N ASP A 348 0.61 -8.82 11.13
CA ASP A 348 0.35 -7.66 11.97
C ASP A 348 -0.61 -7.97 13.13
N SER A 349 -1.71 -8.67 12.85
CA SER A 349 -2.70 -9.07 13.86
C SER A 349 -2.13 -10.11 14.83
N GLN A 350 -1.31 -11.05 14.35
CA GLN A 350 -0.62 -12.01 15.21
C GLN A 350 0.40 -11.33 16.14
N LEU A 351 1.17 -10.37 15.60
CA LEU A 351 2.12 -9.57 16.38
C LEU A 351 1.42 -8.73 17.44
N ILE A 352 0.28 -8.09 17.10
CA ILE A 352 -0.55 -7.34 18.06
C ILE A 352 -1.05 -8.27 19.17
N LYS A 353 -1.60 -9.45 18.83
CA LYS A 353 -2.12 -10.42 19.81
C LYS A 353 -1.03 -10.94 20.76
N GLY A 354 0.18 -11.15 20.25
CA GLY A 354 1.33 -11.58 21.06
C GLY A 354 2.09 -10.44 21.75
N GLY A 355 1.73 -9.19 21.45
CA GLY A 355 2.40 -8.00 21.96
C GLY A 355 1.64 -7.32 23.10
N GLN A 356 2.03 -6.08 23.35
CA GLN A 356 1.38 -5.19 24.33
C GLN A 356 1.20 -3.80 23.73
N LYS A 357 0.25 -3.02 24.27
CA LYS A 357 0.12 -1.61 23.90
C LYS A 357 1.42 -0.87 24.15
N TRP A 358 1.73 0.06 23.26
CA TRP A 358 2.99 0.78 23.26
C TRP A 358 2.75 2.23 22.83
N GLU A 359 3.43 3.17 23.47
CA GLU A 359 3.21 4.61 23.27
C GLU A 359 4.24 5.24 22.33
N ASP A 360 5.41 4.64 22.18
CA ASP A 360 6.52 5.18 21.41
C ASP A 360 6.64 4.54 20.02
N PRO A 361 7.08 5.26 18.98
CA PRO A 361 7.40 4.66 17.68
C PRO A 361 8.77 3.96 17.64
N VAL A 362 9.40 3.78 18.81
CA VAL A 362 10.72 3.16 18.99
C VAL A 362 10.67 2.12 20.09
N TRP A 363 11.59 1.16 20.07
CA TRP A 363 11.61 0.04 21.02
C TRP A 363 12.40 0.35 22.30
N PRO A 364 12.23 -0.46 23.37
CA PRO A 364 13.00 -0.31 24.61
C PRO A 364 14.51 -0.41 24.41
N LYS A 365 15.27 0.22 25.30
CA LYS A 365 16.74 0.17 25.30
C LYS A 365 17.33 -1.23 25.55
N TYR A 366 16.58 -2.13 26.19
CA TYR A 366 17.03 -3.45 26.64
C TYR A 366 15.97 -4.51 26.29
N PHE A 367 16.39 -5.75 26.00
CA PHE A 367 15.52 -6.92 25.79
C PHE A 367 14.98 -7.50 27.10
#